data_AF-A0A7V1JIB5-F1
#
_entry.id   AF-A0A7V1JIB5-F1
#
_cell.length_a   1.000
_cell.length_b   1.000
_cell.length_c   1.000
_cell.angle_alpha   90.00
_cell.angle_beta   90.00
_cell.angle_gamma   90.00
#
_symmetry.space_group_name_H-M   'P 1'
#
loop_
_entity.id
_entity.type
_entity.pdbx_description
1 polymer ?
#
loop_
_entity_poly.entity_id
_entity_poly.type
_entity_poly.pdbx_seq_one_letter_code
_entity_poly.pdbx_strand_id
1 'polypeptide(L)'
;VGQIIEGVITNVVDFGAFVQVEEGMEGLIHISELAEGSFLHPRSVVQEGQVVRLRVISVDGARRRLGLSLRQATRLDEATSPVQMDEAEA
;
A
#
# COMPACT_ATOMS: atom_id res chain seq x y z
N VAL A 1 4.47 1.00 -13.49
CA VAL A 1 4.41 -0.11 -12.50
C VAL A 1 5.67 -0.03 -11.63
N GLY A 2 5.56 -0.18 -10.31
CA GLY A 2 6.68 -0.17 -9.37
C GLY A 2 6.82 1.08 -8.50
N GLN A 3 5.98 2.10 -8.69
CA GLN A 3 5.97 3.32 -7.87
C GLN A 3 5.23 3.10 -6.55
N ILE A 4 5.65 3.85 -5.53
CA ILE A 4 4.91 4.01 -4.27
C ILE A 4 3.92 5.14 -4.45
N ILE A 5 2.67 4.87 -4.12
CA ILE A 5 1.57 5.83 -4.14
C ILE A 5 0.89 5.82 -2.77
N GLU A 6 0.26 6.93 -2.40
CA GLU A 6 -0.67 6.97 -1.28
C GLU A 6 -2.09 6.75 -1.78
N GLY A 7 -2.87 6.03 -0.99
CA GLY A 7 -4.29 5.89 -1.23
C GLY A 7 -5.06 5.71 0.06
N VAL A 8 -6.35 6.04 0.01
CA VAL A 8 -7.28 5.93 1.14
C VAL A 8 -8.03 4.63 1.03
N ILE A 9 -8.04 3.84 2.09
CA ILE A 9 -8.84 2.62 2.16
C ILE A 9 -10.31 3.03 2.15
N THR A 10 -11.06 2.63 1.11
CA THR A 10 -12.49 2.94 1.02
C THR A 10 -13.35 1.81 1.57
N ASN A 11 -12.86 0.57 1.48
CA ASN A 11 -13.59 -0.61 1.93
C ASN A 11 -12.62 -1.75 2.26
N VAL A 12 -12.88 -2.50 3.33
CA VAL A 12 -12.08 -3.67 3.73
C VAL A 12 -12.94 -4.92 3.68
N VAL A 13 -12.48 -5.94 2.95
CA VAL A 13 -13.19 -7.22 2.75
C VAL A 13 -12.33 -8.40 3.20
N ASP A 14 -12.91 -9.58 3.38
CA ASP A 14 -12.19 -10.73 3.95
C ASP A 14 -11.01 -11.21 3.08
N PHE A 15 -11.05 -10.97 1.77
CA PHE A 15 -9.99 -11.36 0.84
C PHE A 15 -9.05 -10.20 0.44
N GLY A 16 -9.19 -9.01 1.02
CA GLY A 16 -8.40 -7.85 0.63
C GLY A 16 -8.91 -6.48 1.09
N ALA A 17 -8.43 -5.42 0.46
CA ALA A 17 -8.90 -4.06 0.71
C ALA A 17 -8.94 -3.25 -0.57
N PHE A 18 -9.96 -2.39 -0.68
CA PHE A 18 -10.10 -1.42 -1.75
C PHE A 18 -9.51 -0.09 -1.32
N VAL A 19 -8.74 0.50 -2.23
CA VAL A 19 -8.04 1.74 -2.01
C VAL A 19 -8.36 2.69 -3.13
N GLN A 20 -8.72 3.90 -2.78
CA GLN A 20 -8.86 5.00 -3.72
C GLN A 20 -7.55 5.78 -3.79
N VAL A 21 -7.00 5.86 -5.00
CA VAL A 21 -5.74 6.55 -5.29
C VAL A 21 -6.02 7.90 -5.96
N GLU A 22 -6.91 7.90 -6.95
CA GLU A 22 -7.33 9.09 -7.70
C GLU A 22 -8.83 9.01 -8.03
N GLU A 23 -9.41 10.13 -8.45
CA GLU A 23 -10.82 10.20 -8.84
C GLU A 23 -11.12 9.31 -10.06
N GLY A 24 -11.80 8.20 -9.78
CA GLY A 24 -12.15 7.18 -10.78
C GLY A 24 -11.06 6.14 -11.05
N MET A 25 -10.03 6.04 -10.20
CA MET A 25 -9.12 4.89 -10.16
C MET A 25 -9.20 4.17 -8.82
N GLU A 26 -9.55 2.89 -8.88
CA GLU A 26 -9.62 2.01 -7.72
C GLU A 26 -8.47 1.01 -7.74
N GLY A 27 -7.79 0.94 -6.62
CA GLY A 27 -6.78 -0.06 -6.31
C GLY A 27 -7.38 -1.20 -5.49
N LEU A 28 -6.96 -2.43 -5.79
CA LEU A 28 -7.28 -3.59 -4.96
C LEU A 28 -5.99 -4.18 -4.41
N ILE A 29 -5.97 -4.38 -3.10
CA ILE A 29 -4.92 -5.11 -2.40
C ILE A 29 -5.45 -6.48 -2.06
N HIS A 30 -4.76 -7.51 -2.52
CA HIS A 30 -5.07 -8.89 -2.14
C HIS A 30 -4.64 -9.15 -0.69
N ILE A 31 -5.34 -10.01 0.05
CA ILE A 31 -4.96 -10.35 1.44
C ILE A 31 -3.52 -10.86 1.57
N SER A 32 -3.03 -11.61 0.59
CA SER A 32 -1.63 -12.08 0.52
C SER A 32 -0.60 -10.95 0.37
N GLU A 33 -1.04 -9.79 -0.13
CA GLU A 33 -0.23 -8.58 -0.32
C GLU A 33 -0.44 -7.55 0.81
N LEU A 34 -1.40 -7.78 1.71
CA LEU A 34 -1.60 -6.98 2.93
C LEU A 34 -0.56 -7.33 4.00
N ALA A 35 -0.31 -8.62 4.27
CA ALA A 35 0.62 -9.07 5.31
C ALA A 35 1.11 -10.52 5.10
N GLU A 36 2.20 -10.91 5.77
CA GLU A 36 2.69 -12.31 5.81
C GLU A 36 2.04 -13.09 6.94
N GLY A 37 1.24 -14.10 6.60
CA GLY A 37 0.77 -15.09 7.56
C GLY A 37 -0.53 -15.76 7.14
N SER A 38 -0.73 -17.00 7.59
CA SER A 38 -1.93 -17.79 7.30
C SER A 38 -3.16 -17.36 8.10
N PHE A 39 -3.00 -16.53 9.14
CA PHE A 39 -4.06 -16.05 10.03
C PHE A 39 -3.90 -14.55 10.29
N LEU A 40 -4.38 -13.73 9.35
CA LEU A 40 -4.40 -12.28 9.48
C LEU A 40 -5.76 -11.76 9.06
N HIS A 41 -6.41 -11.02 9.96
CA HIS A 41 -7.66 -10.34 9.64
C HIS A 41 -7.32 -9.01 8.95
N PRO A 42 -7.80 -8.77 7.72
CA PRO A 42 -7.46 -7.56 6.97
C PRO A 42 -7.85 -6.28 7.71
N ARG A 43 -8.95 -6.32 8.47
CA ARG A 43 -9.41 -5.24 9.37
C ARG A 43 -8.44 -4.88 10.50
N SER A 44 -7.53 -5.78 10.86
CA SER A 44 -6.49 -5.52 11.86
C SER A 44 -5.23 -4.91 11.25
N VAL A 45 -5.07 -4.99 9.92
CA VAL A 45 -3.94 -4.42 9.19
C VAL A 45 -4.28 -3.04 8.63
N VAL A 46 -5.49 -2.89 8.10
CA VAL A 46 -5.97 -1.66 7.47
C VAL A 46 -7.40 -1.36 7.90
N GLN A 47 -7.71 -0.07 8.01
CA GLN A 47 -9.05 0.42 8.37
C GLN A 47 -9.61 1.33 7.28
N GLU A 48 -10.94 1.36 7.16
CA GLU A 48 -11.64 2.26 6.26
C GLU A 48 -11.38 3.73 6.66
N GLY A 49 -11.07 4.57 5.67
CA GLY A 49 -10.65 5.96 5.86
C GLY A 49 -9.17 6.15 6.17
N GLN A 50 -8.40 5.07 6.35
CA GLN A 50 -6.96 5.15 6.60
C GLN A 50 -6.18 5.43 5.31
N VAL A 51 -5.23 6.37 5.37
CA VAL A 51 -4.26 6.62 4.31
C VAL A 51 -3.11 5.62 4.46
N VAL A 52 -2.77 4.90 3.39
CA VAL A 52 -1.67 3.93 3.37
C VAL A 52 -0.82 4.09 2.11
N ARG A 53 0.48 3.79 2.24
CA ARG A 53 1.44 3.79 1.13
C ARG A 53 1.51 2.40 0.50
N LEU A 54 1.37 2.34 -0.81
CA LEU A 54 1.21 1.10 -1.57
C LEU A 54 2.08 1.11 -2.80
N ARG A 55 2.60 -0.06 -3.18
CA ARG A 55 3.35 -0.22 -4.43
C ARG A 55 2.40 -0.68 -5.54
N VAL A 56 2.47 -0.01 -6.68
CA VAL A 56 1.76 -0.44 -7.90
C VAL A 56 2.46 -1.67 -8.48
N ILE A 57 1.83 -2.83 -8.40
CA ILE A 57 2.34 -4.09 -8.97
C ILE A 57 1.78 -4.37 -10.37
N SER A 58 0.62 -3.82 -10.70
CA SER A 58 0.03 -3.94 -12.04
C SER A 58 -0.89 -2.74 -12.33
N VAL A 59 -1.04 -2.39 -13.60
CA VAL A 59 -1.89 -1.29 -14.07
C VAL A 59 -2.76 -1.82 -15.21
N ASP A 60 -4.07 -1.74 -15.06
CA ASP A 60 -5.04 -2.03 -16.11
C ASP A 60 -5.71 -0.73 -16.55
N GLY A 61 -5.21 -0.15 -17.63
CA GLY A 61 -5.75 1.08 -18.21
C GLY A 61 -7.12 0.90 -18.86
N ALA A 62 -7.49 -0.32 -19.26
CA ALA A 62 -8.79 -0.59 -19.89
C ALA A 62 -9.92 -0.63 -18.85
N ARG A 63 -9.62 -1.10 -17.64
CA ARG A 63 -10.56 -1.17 -16.51
C ARG A 63 -10.36 -0.08 -15.46
N ARG A 64 -9.37 0.80 -15.63
CA ARG A 64 -8.96 1.83 -14.66
C ARG A 64 -8.69 1.24 -13.27
N ARG A 65 -8.07 0.06 -13.24
CA ARG A 65 -7.78 -0.70 -12.02
C ARG A 65 -6.29 -0.82 -11.77
N LEU A 66 -5.90 -0.68 -10.51
CA LEU A 66 -4.51 -0.81 -10.08
C LEU A 66 -4.37 -2.03 -9.17
N GLY A 67 -3.43 -2.92 -9.48
CA GLY A 67 -2.99 -3.94 -8.55
C GLY A 67 -2.02 -3.32 -7.57
N LEU A 68 -2.35 -3.34 -6.27
CA LEU A 68 -1.57 -2.69 -5.23
C LEU A 68 -1.04 -3.71 -4.22
N SER A 69 0.14 -3.44 -3.68
CA SER A 69 0.78 -4.26 -2.65
C SER A 69 1.30 -3.40 -1.51
N LEU A 70 0.88 -3.74 -0.29
CA LEU A 70 1.33 -3.12 0.95
C LEU A 70 2.70 -3.69 1.35
N ARG A 71 2.88 -5.01 1.20
CA ARG A 71 4.14 -5.71 1.47
C ARG A 71 5.32 -5.20 0.64
N GLN A 72 5.12 -4.99 -0.66
CA GLN A 72 6.20 -4.50 -1.52
C GLN A 72 6.47 -3.01 -1.33
N ALA A 73 5.54 -2.26 -0.73
CA ALA A 73 5.76 -0.88 -0.36
C ALA A 73 6.76 -0.79 0.80
N THR A 74 6.53 -1.54 1.88
CA THR A 74 7.42 -1.57 3.05
C THR A 74 8.85 -1.94 2.71
N ARG A 75 9.06 -2.87 1.78
CA ARG A 75 10.41 -3.32 1.36
C ARG A 75 11.19 -2.26 0.56
N LEU A 76 10.53 -1.24 0.01
CA LEU A 76 11.19 -0.19 -0.76
C LEU A 76 11.69 0.96 0.11
N ASP A 77 10.99 1.29 1.20
CA ASP A 77 11.43 2.34 2.13
C ASP A 77 12.79 2.01 2.80
N GLU A 78 13.18 0.73 2.86
CA GLU A 78 14.51 0.32 3.31
C GLU A 78 15.64 0.62 2.31
N ALA A 79 15.35 0.76 1.01
CA ALA A 79 16.36 0.95 -0.04
C ALA A 79 16.70 2.43 -0.32
N THR A 80 15.94 3.37 0.25
CA THR A 80 16.25 4.81 0.25
C THR A 80 16.49 5.31 1.67
N SER A 81 17.52 4.76 2.32
CA SER A 81 18.32 5.56 3.25
C SER A 81 19.56 6.01 2.48
N PRO A 82 19.74 7.33 2.28
CA PRO A 82 20.72 8.00 3.15
C PRO A 82 20.40 9.46 3.54
N VAL A 83 21.04 9.91 4.65
CA VAL A 83 21.28 11.28 5.21
C VAL A 83 20.11 12.04 5.84
N GLN A 84 20.22 12.68 7.03
CA GLN A 84 21.35 13.20 7.85
C GLN A 84 21.20 12.72 9.32
N MET A 85 22.20 12.30 10.11
CA MET A 85 23.53 12.87 10.37
C MET A 85 23.55 14.41 10.43
N ASP A 86 23.20 14.94 11.59
CA ASP A 86 23.81 16.15 12.17
C ASP A 86 24.07 15.76 13.65
N GLU A 87 25.24 15.19 13.96
CA GLU A 87 26.38 15.91 14.58
C GLU A 87 25.89 16.90 15.63
N ALA A 88 25.93 16.52 16.91
CA ALA A 88 27.01 16.86 17.85
C ALA A 88 26.94 18.31 18.39
N GLU A 89 27.06 18.40 19.72
CA GLU A 89 27.36 19.57 20.56
C GLU A 89 26.22 20.56 20.88
N ALA A 90 25.78 20.52 22.14
CA ALA A 90 26.21 21.46 23.17
C ALA A 90 26.03 20.87 24.58
#